data_AF-A0A8S3XD18-F1
#
_entry.id   AF-A0A8S3XD18-F1
#
_cell.length_a   1.000
_cell.length_b   1.000
_cell.length_c   1.000
_cell.angle_alpha   90.00
_cell.angle_beta   90.00
_cell.angle_gamma   90.00
#
_symmetry.space_group_name_H-M   'P 1'
#
loop_
_entity.id
_entity.type
_entity.pdbx_description
1 polymer ?
#
loop_
_entity_poly.entity_id
_entity_poly.type
_entity_poly.pdbx_seq_one_letter_code
_entity_poly.pdbx_strand_id
1 'polypeptide(L)'
;MIQSLYDYNTTEHENRKKQESGCAVPVLVVIAQTGVKICDPDDKSVRMSHALRRISYATCDSARTLFAFVAREPRSDSAVQYCHAFETDTPEQVSNRYI
;
A
#
# COMPACT_ATOMS: atom_id res chain seq x y z
N MET A 1 13.73 -1.97 2.44
CA MET A 1 12.75 -1.74 3.52
C MET A 1 11.69 -0.84 2.93
N ILE A 2 10.41 -1.15 3.16
CA ILE A 2 9.32 -0.34 2.62
C ILE A 2 8.58 0.29 3.79
N GLN A 3 8.43 1.61 3.82
CA GLN A 3 7.72 2.35 4.85
C GLN A 3 6.25 2.50 4.46
N SER A 4 5.33 1.99 5.27
CA SER A 4 3.89 2.17 5.04
C SER A 4 3.46 3.59 5.42
N LEU A 5 2.86 4.32 4.48
CA LEU A 5 2.17 5.58 4.65
C LEU A 5 0.66 5.28 4.66
N TYR A 6 0.00 5.56 5.78
CA TYR A 6 -1.37 5.15 6.13
C TYR A 6 -2.46 5.32 5.04
N ASP A 7 -3.54 4.56 5.24
CA ASP A 7 -4.69 4.41 4.35
C ASP A 7 -5.54 5.68 4.13
N TYR A 8 -5.73 6.11 2.87
CA TYR A 8 -6.66 7.20 2.53
C TYR A 8 -8.04 6.66 2.13
N ASN A 9 -9.11 7.19 2.75
CA ASN A 9 -10.50 6.95 2.38
C ASN A 9 -10.92 7.91 1.25
N THR A 10 -11.41 7.39 0.12
CA THR A 10 -11.88 8.19 -1.04
C THR A 10 -13.32 8.74 -0.91
N THR A 11 -13.88 8.80 0.29
CA THR A 11 -15.13 9.52 0.53
C THR A 11 -14.99 10.27 1.82
N GLU A 12 -14.93 11.60 1.71
CA GLU A 12 -15.42 12.66 2.61
C GLU A 12 -14.68 13.94 2.20
N HIS A 13 -15.37 14.78 1.44
CA HIS A 13 -14.94 16.15 1.15
C HIS A 13 -14.86 16.94 2.47
N GLU A 14 -13.81 17.77 2.56
CA GLU A 14 -13.59 18.85 3.55
C GLU A 14 -12.99 18.49 4.93
N ASN A 15 -11.80 19.06 5.14
CA ASN A 15 -11.22 19.46 6.43
C ASN A 15 -10.92 18.38 7.47
N ARG A 16 -9.95 17.48 7.19
CA ARG A 16 -9.08 16.95 8.26
C ARG A 16 -7.61 16.93 7.87
N LYS A 17 -6.84 17.54 8.78
CA LYS A 17 -5.40 17.78 8.81
C LYS A 17 -4.58 16.61 8.25
N LYS A 18 -3.57 16.94 7.43
CA LYS A 18 -2.35 16.14 7.31
C LYS A 18 -1.87 15.83 8.73
N GLN A 19 -2.05 14.59 9.17
CA GLN A 19 -1.45 14.11 10.41
C GLN A 19 0.01 13.78 10.10
N GLU A 20 0.85 14.82 10.02
CA GLU A 20 2.30 14.69 10.11
C GLU A 20 2.64 14.33 11.57
N SER A 21 2.76 13.03 11.87
CA SER A 21 3.55 12.43 12.99
C SER A 21 3.05 11.02 13.33
N GLY A 22 3.39 10.05 12.50
CA GLY A 22 3.49 8.64 12.90
C GLY A 22 4.83 8.13 12.39
N CYS A 23 5.63 7.48 13.24
CA CYS A 23 6.86 6.83 12.78
C CYS A 23 6.46 5.81 11.71
N ALA A 24 6.91 6.00 10.48
CA ALA A 24 6.56 5.09 9.39
C ALA A 24 7.05 3.68 9.76
N VAL A 25 6.16 2.68 9.63
CA VAL A 25 6.49 1.33 10.07
C VAL A 25 7.11 0.56 8.91
N PRO A 26 8.30 -0.05 9.10
CA PRO A 26 8.90 -0.85 8.05
C PRO A 26 8.08 -2.13 7.81
N VAL A 27 7.91 -2.47 6.54
CA VAL A 27 7.20 -3.65 6.05
C VAL A 27 7.92 -4.23 4.83
N LEU A 28 7.60 -5.49 4.53
CA LEU A 28 7.88 -6.14 3.25
C LEU A 28 6.59 -6.18 2.43
N VAL A 29 6.62 -5.67 1.19
CA VAL A 29 5.49 -5.77 0.26
C VAL A 29 5.80 -6.84 -0.78
N VAL A 30 4.99 -7.89 -0.82
CA VAL A 30 5.11 -9.00 -1.76
C VAL A 30 3.97 -8.91 -2.78
N ILE A 31 4.32 -8.78 -4.06
CA ILE A 31 3.37 -8.68 -5.17
C ILE A 31 3.46 -9.96 -6.00
N ALA A 32 2.31 -10.59 -6.25
CA ALA A 32 2.20 -11.80 -7.05
C ALA A 32 0.88 -11.82 -7.85
N GLN A 33 0.74 -12.75 -8.79
CA GLN A 33 -0.52 -12.92 -9.55
C GLN A 33 -1.73 -13.24 -8.66
N THR A 34 -1.50 -13.80 -7.47
CA THR A 34 -2.57 -14.04 -6.48
C THR A 34 -3.03 -12.77 -5.76
N GLY A 35 -2.21 -11.71 -5.76
CA GLY A 35 -2.48 -10.46 -5.06
C GLY A 35 -1.25 -9.87 -4.36
N VAL A 36 -1.50 -9.02 -3.38
CA VAL A 36 -0.47 -8.30 -2.62
C VAL A 36 -0.54 -8.70 -1.16
N LYS A 37 0.62 -8.97 -0.56
CA LYS A 37 0.79 -9.19 0.88
C LYS A 37 1.71 -8.14 1.47
N ILE A 38 1.38 -7.71 2.68
CA ILE A 38 2.21 -6.81 3.49
C ILE A 38 2.61 -7.60 4.72
N CYS A 39 3.92 -7.82 4.87
CA CYS A 39 4.51 -8.59 5.96
C CYS A 39 5.33 -7.69 6.89
N ASP A 40 5.65 -8.20 8.08
CA ASP A 40 6.76 -7.66 8.86
C ASP A 40 8.07 -7.66 8.04
N PRO A 41 9.06 -6.79 8.36
CA PRO A 41 10.34 -6.75 7.65
C PRO A 41 11.07 -8.10 7.60
N ASP A 42 10.87 -8.92 8.63
CA ASP A 42 11.47 -10.25 8.77
C ASP A 42 10.68 -11.37 8.03
N ASP A 43 9.59 -11.04 7.32
CA ASP A 43 8.65 -11.97 6.66
C ASP A 43 8.03 -13.03 7.60
N LYS A 44 8.08 -12.81 8.91
CA LYS A 44 7.58 -13.75 9.93
C LYS A 44 6.06 -13.74 10.06
N SER A 45 5.42 -12.60 9.80
CA SER A 45 3.98 -12.45 9.92
C SER A 45 3.40 -11.60 8.80
N VAL A 46 2.19 -11.96 8.37
CA VAL A 46 1.41 -11.19 7.39
C VAL A 46 0.53 -10.22 8.16
N ARG A 47 0.72 -8.92 7.91
CA ARG A 47 -0.12 -7.85 8.47
C ARG A 47 -1.39 -7.65 7.65
N MET A 48 -1.26 -7.68 6.33
CA MET A 48 -2.37 -7.47 5.39
C MET A 48 -2.23 -8.34 4.15
N SER A 49 -3.35 -8.72 3.55
CA SER A 49 -3.38 -9.50 2.31
C SER A 49 -4.59 -9.13 1.48
N HIS A 50 -4.34 -8.73 0.22
CA HIS A 50 -5.37 -8.35 -0.73
C HIS A 50 -5.28 -9.25 -1.95
N ALA A 51 -6.36 -9.99 -2.25
CA ALA A 51 -6.46 -10.73 -3.51
C ALA A 51 -6.44 -9.76 -4.70
N LEU A 52 -5.81 -10.15 -5.82
CA LEU A 52 -5.61 -9.27 -6.98
C LEU A 52 -6.91 -8.61 -7.47
N ARG A 53 -8.02 -9.37 -7.53
CA ARG A 53 -9.35 -8.87 -7.92
C ARG A 53 -9.89 -7.71 -7.07
N ARG A 54 -9.31 -7.44 -5.91
CA ARG A 54 -9.71 -6.34 -5.02
C ARG A 54 -8.90 -5.07 -5.28
N ILE A 55 -7.78 -5.16 -5.99
CA ILE A 55 -6.93 -4.03 -6.34
C ILE A 55 -7.47 -3.40 -7.62
N SER A 56 -7.92 -2.16 -7.53
CA SER A 56 -8.51 -1.43 -8.67
C SER A 56 -7.52 -0.50 -9.37
N TYR A 57 -6.47 -0.09 -8.67
CA TYR A 57 -5.46 0.82 -9.18
C TYR A 57 -4.13 0.60 -8.46
N ALA A 58 -3.02 0.77 -9.16
CA ALA A 58 -1.68 0.80 -8.60
C ALA A 58 -0.84 1.83 -9.36
N THR A 59 0.05 2.51 -8.65
CA THR A 59 0.93 3.53 -9.22
C THR A 59 2.29 3.49 -8.53
N CYS A 60 3.30 4.01 -9.21
CA CYS A 60 4.66 4.03 -8.73
C CYS A 60 5.39 5.28 -9.25
N ASP A 61 6.22 5.91 -8.42
CA ASP A 61 7.11 7.02 -8.79
C ASP A 61 8.53 6.67 -8.32
N SER A 62 9.35 6.16 -9.24
CA SER A 62 10.72 5.75 -8.93
C SER A 62 11.62 6.93 -8.55
N ALA A 63 11.38 8.13 -9.10
CA ALA A 63 12.17 9.31 -8.76
C ALA A 63 11.93 9.77 -7.31
N ARG A 64 10.75 9.43 -6.77
CA ARG A 64 10.37 9.69 -5.38
C ARG A 64 10.42 8.45 -4.48
N THR A 65 10.84 7.31 -5.01
CA THR A 65 10.85 6.01 -4.33
C THR A 65 9.49 5.59 -3.76
N LEU A 66 8.37 6.00 -4.39
CA LEU A 66 7.01 5.74 -3.90
C LEU A 66 6.30 4.63 -4.70
N PHE A 67 5.51 3.83 -3.99
CA PHE A 67 4.57 2.86 -4.54
C PHE A 67 3.22 2.99 -3.82
N ALA A 68 2.11 2.87 -4.53
CA ALA A 68 0.79 2.86 -3.91
C ALA A 68 -0.20 2.00 -4.68
N PHE A 69 -1.21 1.47 -3.99
CA PHE A 69 -2.33 0.78 -4.61
C PHE A 69 -3.64 1.01 -3.87
N VAL A 70 -4.76 0.90 -4.59
CA VAL A 70 -6.10 1.01 -4.04
C VAL A 70 -6.73 -0.37 -3.98
N ALA A 71 -7.23 -0.77 -2.81
CA ALA A 71 -7.94 -2.03 -2.63
C ALA A 71 -9.32 -1.84 -1.95
N ARG A 72 -10.32 -2.59 -2.43
CA ARG A 72 -11.64 -2.69 -1.77
C ARG A 72 -11.53 -3.40 -0.43
N GLU A 73 -12.32 -3.07 0.59
CA GLU A 73 -12.37 -3.77 1.89
C GLU A 73 -12.99 -5.18 1.77
N PRO A 74 -12.57 -6.19 2.54
CA PRO A 74 -13.21 -7.51 2.51
C PRO A 74 -14.47 -7.45 3.37
N ARG A 75 -15.59 -7.98 2.86
CA ARG A 75 -16.87 -8.09 3.59
C ARG A 75 -17.60 -6.77 3.87
N SER A 76 -17.29 -5.68 3.17
CA SER A 76 -18.10 -4.46 3.25
C SER A 76 -19.26 -4.49 2.24
N ASP A 77 -20.46 -4.15 2.70
CA ASP A 77 -21.64 -3.99 1.84
C ASP A 77 -21.59 -2.68 1.02
N SER A 78 -20.80 -1.72 1.48
CA SER A 78 -20.44 -0.50 0.74
C SER A 78 -19.14 -0.70 -0.04
N ALA A 79 -19.00 -0.04 -1.20
CA ALA A 79 -17.82 -0.08 -2.05
C ALA A 79 -16.62 0.71 -1.46
N VAL A 80 -16.32 0.49 -0.18
CA VAL A 80 -15.22 1.15 0.54
C VAL A 80 -13.90 0.69 -0.05
N GLN A 81 -13.04 1.66 -0.37
CA GLN A 81 -11.70 1.43 -0.89
C GLN A 81 -10.68 2.20 -0.06
N TYR A 82 -9.54 1.57 0.16
CA TYR A 82 -8.39 2.15 0.85
C TYR A 82 -7.24 2.30 -0.12
N CYS A 83 -6.58 3.46 -0.08
CA CYS A 83 -5.31 3.69 -0.75
C CYS A 83 -4.16 3.38 0.20
N HIS A 84 -3.37 2.36 -0.12
CA HIS A 84 -2.18 1.98 0.62
C HIS A 84 -0.96 2.60 -0.07
N ALA A 85 -0.19 3.43 0.64
CA ALA A 85 0.99 4.09 0.12
C ALA A 85 2.26 3.60 0.82
N PHE A 86 3.35 3.59 0.09
CA PHE A 86 4.61 3.01 0.51
C PHE A 86 5.79 3.83 -0.02
N GLU A 87 6.79 4.05 0.81
CA GLU A 87 8.08 4.60 0.43
C GLU A 87 9.13 3.49 0.49
N THR A 88 10.05 3.46 -0.46
CA THR A 88 11.12 2.46 -0.58
C THR A 88 12.47 3.11 -0.37
N ASP A 89 13.48 2.32 -0.01
CA ASP A 89 14.84 2.85 0.21
C ASP A 89 15.53 3.25 -1.11
N THR A 90 15.13 2.63 -2.22
CA THR A 90 15.82 2.77 -3.51
C THR A 90 14.85 2.78 -4.70
N PRO A 91 15.05 3.60 -5.74
CA PRO A 91 14.21 3.64 -6.95
C PRO A 91 14.03 2.29 -7.66
N GLU A 92 15.01 1.40 -7.58
CA GLU A 92 15.02 0.09 -8.23
C GLU A 92 13.95 -0.85 -7.65
N GLN A 93 13.63 -0.70 -6.36
CA GLN A 93 12.60 -1.49 -5.68
C GLN A 93 11.19 -1.16 -6.19
N VAL A 94 10.99 0.05 -6.72
CA VAL A 94 9.71 0.55 -7.26
C VAL A 94 9.53 0.18 -8.72
N SER A 95 10.61 0.20 -9.50
CA SER A 95 10.59 0.08 -10.96
C SER A 95 10.71 -1.35 -11.48
N ASN A 96 10.70 -2.36 -10.59
CA ASN A 96 11.01 -3.73 -10.96
C ASN A 96 9.97 -4.29 -11.95
N ARG A 97 10.34 -4.33 -13.24
CA ARG A 97 9.46 -4.68 -14.38
C ARG A 97 9.21 -6.18 -14.57
N TYR A 98 9.69 -7.02 -13.66
CA TYR A 98 9.58 -8.48 -13.77
C TYR A 98 8.55 -9.01 -12.76
N ILE A 99 7.27 -8.89 -13.10
CA ILE A 99 6.17 -9.71 -12.55
C ILE A 99 5.44 -10.34 -13.71
#